data_AF-A0A945MCB7-F1
#
_entry.id   AF-A0A945MCB7-F1
#
_cell.length_a   1.000
_cell.length_b   1.000
_cell.length_c   1.000
_cell.angle_alpha   90.00
_cell.angle_beta   90.00
_cell.angle_gamma   90.00
#
_symmetry.space_group_name_H-M   'P 1'
#
loop_
_entity.id
_entity.type
_entity.pdbx_description
1 polymer ?
#
loop_
_entity_poly.entity_id
_entity_poly.type
_entity_poly.pdbx_seq_one_letter_code
_entity_poly.pdbx_strand_id
1 'polypeptide(L)'
;QLEALEKEALKYKPDIVIINFVGNDLFENVIHLDRSKFGSRIPFFHEIDATGELKRYDNPRFVIEMNSVTRQYMISRFEILKRLWLVRLILKNQKRKEHIIATGQINILGLIFGDKLSKNFLLELKRFIGVEMTKLELMNFLNRFKLSDYAKQVILRISENRGFLREFHGFGLYKKPNYANTRSGKEEKEKEFFRWALYSKIMKKMKSLTENNKIPLAITSDYGPKRYDWATYWHLASGKESEKDYFLKMNDKLKAFSIENKILFINPPINDLRARNDPHLNEGGHHAKAENLYQFLMLNFNRQISIR
;
A
#
# COMPACT_ATOMS: atom_id res chain seq x y z
N GLN A 1 3.99 -7.38 -11.59
CA GLN A 1 4.12 -6.44 -12.72
C GLN A 1 5.01 -6.99 -13.84
N LEU A 2 6.26 -7.41 -13.58
CA LEU A 2 7.17 -7.96 -14.62
C LEU A 2 6.56 -9.14 -15.39
N GLU A 3 6.01 -10.12 -14.68
CA GLU A 3 5.35 -11.28 -15.30
C GLU A 3 4.18 -10.89 -16.23
N ALA A 4 3.39 -9.89 -15.84
CA ALA A 4 2.27 -9.43 -16.64
C ALA A 4 2.76 -8.72 -17.92
N LEU A 5 3.86 -7.96 -17.81
CA LEU A 5 4.51 -7.33 -18.96
C LEU A 5 4.99 -8.40 -19.95
N GLU A 6 5.73 -9.39 -19.47
CA GLU A 6 6.34 -10.44 -20.30
C GLU A 6 5.30 -11.37 -20.92
N LYS A 7 4.29 -11.80 -20.16
CA LYS A 7 3.35 -12.83 -20.61
C LYS A 7 2.16 -12.28 -21.39
N GLU A 8 1.81 -11.00 -21.21
CA GLU A 8 0.54 -10.47 -21.68
C GLU A 8 0.66 -9.06 -22.25
N ALA A 9 1.12 -8.07 -21.48
CA ALA A 9 0.98 -6.66 -21.86
C ALA A 9 1.66 -6.31 -23.18
N LEU A 10 2.84 -6.88 -23.48
CA LEU A 10 3.55 -6.63 -24.75
C LEU A 10 2.79 -7.16 -25.98
N LYS A 11 1.90 -8.14 -25.84
CA LYS A 11 1.08 -8.67 -26.95
C LYS A 11 0.11 -7.63 -27.51
N TYR A 12 -0.27 -6.65 -26.70
CA TYR A 12 -1.13 -5.54 -27.12
C TYR A 12 -0.39 -4.49 -27.93
N LYS A 13 0.94 -4.62 -28.11
CA LYS A 13 1.80 -3.65 -28.81
C LYS A 13 1.57 -2.21 -28.31
N PRO A 14 1.69 -1.96 -27.00
CA PRO A 14 1.41 -0.64 -26.46
C PRO A 14 2.45 0.39 -26.95
N ASP A 15 2.01 1.62 -27.18
CA ASP A 15 2.91 2.73 -27.52
C ASP A 15 3.83 3.15 -26.36
N ILE A 16 3.43 2.81 -25.12
CA ILE A 16 4.19 3.08 -23.90
C ILE A 16 3.77 2.09 -22.80
N VAL A 17 4.71 1.73 -21.93
CA VAL A 17 4.44 1.04 -20.67
C VAL A 17 4.64 2.00 -19.51
N ILE A 18 3.62 2.16 -18.66
CA ILE A 18 3.68 3.00 -17.46
C ILE A 18 3.55 2.13 -16.22
N ILE A 19 4.57 2.18 -15.36
CA ILE A 19 4.60 1.49 -14.07
C ILE A 19 4.25 2.48 -12.96
N ASN A 20 3.26 2.14 -12.14
CA ASN A 20 2.90 2.94 -10.97
C ASN A 20 3.54 2.39 -9.71
N PHE A 21 4.59 3.06 -9.24
CA PHE A 21 5.28 2.72 -8.00
C PHE A 21 4.44 3.04 -6.77
N VAL A 22 4.28 2.05 -5.90
CA VAL A 22 3.74 2.18 -4.54
C VAL A 22 4.75 1.63 -3.55
N GLY A 23 4.68 2.08 -2.29
CA GLY A 23 5.58 1.59 -1.25
C GLY A 23 5.60 0.07 -1.10
N ASN A 24 4.47 -0.60 -1.40
CA ASN A 24 4.36 -2.05 -1.39
C ASN A 24 5.24 -2.75 -2.43
N ASP A 25 5.62 -2.11 -3.54
CA ASP A 25 6.43 -2.73 -4.59
C ASP A 25 7.80 -3.18 -4.08
N LEU A 26 8.33 -2.53 -3.03
CA LEU A 26 9.56 -2.93 -2.35
C LEU A 26 9.38 -4.17 -1.46
N PHE A 27 8.16 -4.48 -1.05
CA PHE A 27 7.87 -5.57 -0.12
C PHE A 27 7.22 -6.78 -0.80
N GLU A 28 6.39 -6.57 -1.84
CA GLU A 28 5.55 -7.61 -2.43
C GLU A 28 6.34 -8.83 -2.87
N ASN A 29 7.50 -8.63 -3.49
CA ASN A 29 8.32 -9.75 -3.93
C ASN A 29 8.92 -10.55 -2.76
N VAL A 30 9.09 -9.96 -1.57
CA VAL A 30 9.59 -10.65 -0.36
C VAL A 30 8.47 -11.12 0.57
N ILE A 31 7.19 -10.89 0.24
CA ILE A 31 6.05 -11.43 1.02
C ILE A 31 6.09 -12.96 1.06
N HIS A 32 6.66 -13.62 0.05
CA HIS A 32 6.85 -15.07 0.04
C HIS A 32 7.70 -15.59 1.21
N LEU A 33 8.40 -14.74 1.97
CA LEU A 33 9.13 -15.12 3.18
C LEU A 33 8.24 -15.12 4.44
N ASP A 34 7.06 -14.51 4.40
CA ASP A 34 6.12 -14.51 5.51
C ASP A 34 5.61 -15.94 5.79
N ARG A 35 5.71 -16.38 7.05
CA ARG A 35 5.25 -17.70 7.48
C ARG A 35 3.72 -17.78 7.61
N SER A 36 3.01 -16.65 7.54
CA SER A 36 1.56 -16.59 7.56
C SER A 36 0.92 -17.02 6.23
N LYS A 37 -0.42 -17.03 6.20
CA LYS A 37 -1.23 -17.26 4.99
C LYS A 37 -0.95 -16.29 3.84
N PHE A 38 -0.34 -15.12 4.10
CA PHE A 38 -0.05 -14.15 3.05
C PHE A 38 1.13 -14.60 2.19
N GLY A 39 2.18 -15.18 2.80
CA GLY A 39 3.31 -15.73 2.06
C GLY A 39 2.92 -16.92 1.19
N SER A 40 1.95 -17.76 1.61
CA SER A 40 1.45 -18.89 0.82
C SER A 40 0.51 -18.50 -0.33
N ARG A 41 0.14 -17.22 -0.46
CA ARG A 41 -0.72 -16.72 -1.56
C ARG A 41 0.07 -16.18 -2.74
N ILE A 42 1.38 -16.04 -2.59
CA ILE A 42 2.26 -15.55 -3.64
C ILE A 42 2.70 -16.74 -4.50
N PRO A 43 2.35 -16.82 -5.79
CA PRO A 43 2.67 -17.98 -6.62
C PRO A 43 4.14 -18.11 -6.98
N PHE A 44 4.85 -16.99 -7.07
CA PHE A 44 6.24 -16.92 -7.48
C PHE A 44 6.92 -15.70 -6.89
N PHE A 45 8.24 -15.70 -6.89
CA PHE A 45 9.06 -14.56 -6.48
C PHE A 45 10.30 -14.46 -7.35
N HIS A 46 10.94 -13.30 -7.33
CA HIS A 46 12.23 -13.09 -7.97
C HIS A 46 13.35 -12.97 -6.93
N GLU A 47 14.56 -13.35 -7.29
CA GLU A 47 15.75 -13.15 -6.47
C GLU A 47 16.92 -12.75 -7.37
N ILE A 48 17.88 -12.03 -6.78
CA ILE A 48 19.18 -11.76 -7.42
C ILE A 48 20.09 -12.93 -7.06
N ASP A 49 20.52 -13.70 -8.04
CA ASP A 49 21.39 -14.85 -7.80
C ASP A 49 22.86 -14.44 -7.55
N ALA A 50 23.73 -15.43 -7.33
CA ALA A 50 25.16 -15.21 -7.09
C ALA A 50 25.89 -14.51 -8.25
N THR A 51 25.35 -14.56 -9.47
CA THR A 51 25.91 -13.87 -10.64
C THR A 51 25.41 -12.42 -10.75
N GLY A 52 24.47 -12.02 -9.89
CA GLY A 52 23.81 -10.73 -9.95
C GLY A 52 22.62 -10.70 -10.89
N GLU A 53 22.19 -11.83 -11.45
CA GLU A 53 21.09 -11.91 -12.39
C GLU A 53 19.75 -12.12 -11.69
N LEU A 54 18.69 -11.57 -12.28
CA LEU A 54 17.33 -11.72 -11.75
C LEU A 54 16.76 -13.06 -12.20
N LYS A 55 16.46 -13.95 -11.24
CA LYS A 55 15.83 -15.24 -11.50
C LYS A 55 14.45 -15.32 -10.87
N ARG A 56 13.52 -15.94 -11.58
CA ARG A 56 12.17 -16.26 -11.12
C ARG A 56 12.16 -17.64 -10.49
N TYR A 57 11.54 -17.77 -9.33
CA TYR A 57 11.35 -19.03 -8.61
C TYR A 57 9.86 -19.23 -8.34
N ASP A 58 9.40 -20.47 -8.42
CA ASP A 58 8.08 -20.83 -7.93
C ASP A 58 8.11 -20.90 -6.40
N ASN A 59 7.04 -20.41 -5.77
CA ASN A 59 6.93 -20.49 -4.32
C ASN A 59 6.46 -21.90 -3.91
N PRO A 60 7.29 -22.72 -3.24
CA PRO A 60 6.90 -24.08 -2.85
C PRO A 60 5.77 -24.11 -1.82
N ARG A 61 5.49 -22.98 -1.16
CA ARG A 61 4.39 -22.82 -0.21
C ARG A 61 3.13 -22.25 -0.85
N PHE A 62 3.11 -22.05 -2.16
CA PHE A 62 1.94 -21.52 -2.82
C PHE A 62 0.78 -22.51 -2.74
N VAL A 63 -0.35 -22.04 -2.22
CA VAL A 63 -1.59 -22.81 -2.17
C VAL A 63 -2.65 -22.03 -2.91
N ILE A 64 -3.12 -22.59 -4.02
CA ILE A 64 -4.29 -22.07 -4.72
C ILE A 64 -5.49 -22.28 -3.81
N GLU A 65 -6.10 -21.19 -3.33
CA GLU A 65 -7.41 -21.25 -2.68
C GLU A 65 -8.49 -21.57 -3.75
N MET A 66 -8.55 -22.83 -4.23
CA MET A 66 -9.48 -23.27 -5.30
C MET A 66 -10.93 -22.93 -4.96
N ASN A 67 -11.29 -22.99 -3.68
CA ASN A 67 -12.63 -22.64 -3.19
C ASN A 67 -13.01 -21.17 -3.43
N SER A 68 -12.05 -20.26 -3.50
CA SER A 68 -12.32 -18.84 -3.74
C SER A 68 -12.52 -18.56 -5.24
N VAL A 69 -11.67 -19.14 -6.10
CA VAL A 69 -11.68 -18.97 -7.55
C VAL A 69 -12.93 -19.62 -8.15
N THR A 70 -13.22 -20.87 -7.82
CA THR A 70 -14.42 -21.57 -8.29
C THR A 70 -15.69 -20.86 -7.84
N ARG A 71 -15.71 -20.33 -6.59
CA ARG A 71 -16.83 -19.54 -6.09
C ARG A 71 -17.03 -18.24 -6.88
N GLN A 72 -15.95 -17.49 -7.14
CA GLN A 72 -16.03 -16.26 -7.93
C GLN A 72 -16.48 -16.53 -9.36
N TYR A 73 -15.98 -17.60 -9.97
CA TYR A 73 -16.41 -18.04 -11.30
C TYR A 73 -17.90 -18.39 -11.34
N MET A 74 -18.40 -19.18 -10.37
CA MET A 74 -19.82 -19.48 -10.29
C MET A 74 -20.65 -18.21 -10.09
N ILE A 75 -20.27 -17.33 -9.15
CA ILE A 75 -20.98 -16.07 -8.92
C ILE A 75 -21.00 -15.21 -10.20
N SER A 76 -19.90 -15.12 -10.96
CA SER A 76 -19.85 -14.28 -12.15
C SER A 76 -20.74 -14.77 -13.30
N ARG A 77 -21.06 -16.08 -13.35
CA ARG A 77 -21.90 -16.72 -14.37
C ARG A 77 -23.40 -16.64 -14.11
N PHE A 78 -23.84 -16.48 -12.86
CA PHE A 78 -25.25 -16.52 -12.49
C PHE A 78 -25.72 -15.22 -11.82
N GLU A 79 -26.65 -14.49 -12.46
CA GLU A 79 -27.19 -13.23 -11.92
C GLU A 79 -27.83 -13.38 -10.53
N ILE A 80 -28.50 -14.50 -10.28
CA ILE A 80 -29.07 -14.80 -8.95
C ILE A 80 -27.97 -14.90 -7.88
N LEU A 81 -26.83 -15.52 -8.20
CA LEU A 81 -25.71 -15.62 -7.27
C LEU A 81 -25.02 -14.27 -7.07
N LYS A 82 -24.95 -13.41 -8.09
CA LYS A 82 -24.47 -12.02 -7.92
C LYS A 82 -25.34 -11.25 -6.93
N ARG A 83 -26.67 -11.33 -7.10
CA ARG A 83 -27.63 -10.67 -6.20
C ARG A 83 -27.55 -11.23 -4.78
N LEU A 84 -27.52 -12.55 -4.61
CA LEU A 84 -27.36 -13.19 -3.29
C LEU A 84 -26.02 -12.84 -2.65
N TRP A 85 -24.94 -12.78 -3.43
CA TRP A 85 -23.64 -12.35 -2.95
C TRP A 85 -23.65 -10.89 -2.51
N LEU A 86 -24.28 -10.01 -3.27
CA LEU A 86 -24.47 -8.61 -2.91
C LEU A 86 -25.28 -8.47 -1.61
N VAL A 87 -26.40 -9.19 -1.49
CA VAL A 87 -27.21 -9.23 -0.25
C VAL A 87 -26.37 -9.73 0.92
N ARG A 88 -25.58 -10.79 0.73
CA ARG A 88 -24.65 -11.29 1.75
C ARG A 88 -23.62 -10.22 2.15
N LEU A 89 -23.06 -9.47 1.20
CA LEU A 89 -22.12 -8.38 1.48
C LEU A 89 -22.80 -7.24 2.25
N ILE A 90 -24.02 -6.87 1.86
CA ILE A 90 -24.84 -5.85 2.55
C ILE A 90 -25.11 -6.30 3.98
N LEU A 91 -25.64 -7.50 4.19
CA LEU A 91 -25.91 -8.03 5.54
C LEU A 91 -24.65 -8.14 6.39
N LYS A 92 -23.53 -8.57 5.79
CA LYS A 92 -22.23 -8.61 6.47
C LYS A 92 -21.78 -7.21 6.92
N ASN A 93 -22.04 -6.18 6.11
CA ASN A 93 -21.67 -4.80 6.45
C ASN A 93 -22.66 -4.16 7.43
N GLN A 94 -23.96 -4.44 7.33
CA GLN A 94 -24.99 -3.93 8.26
C GLN A 94 -24.78 -4.43 9.69
N LYS A 95 -24.29 -5.66 9.88
CA LYS A 95 -24.05 -6.23 11.20
C LYS A 95 -22.78 -5.70 11.87
N ARG A 96 -21.91 -4.98 11.16
CA ARG A 96 -20.66 -4.47 11.72
C ARG A 96 -20.92 -3.23 12.53
N LYS A 97 -20.40 -3.20 13.76
CA LYS A 97 -20.42 -1.96 14.54
C LYS A 97 -19.33 -1.00 14.01
N GLU A 98 -19.55 0.28 14.29
CA GLU A 98 -18.73 1.41 13.82
C GLU A 98 -17.27 1.31 14.27
N HIS A 99 -17.03 0.74 15.46
CA HIS A 99 -15.71 0.61 16.05
C HIS A 99 -15.33 -0.85 16.29
N ILE A 100 -14.04 -1.10 16.28
CA ILE A 100 -13.40 -2.36 16.68
C ILE A 100 -12.07 -2.03 17.32
N ILE A 101 -11.62 -2.87 18.25
CA ILE A 101 -10.24 -2.80 18.75
C ILE A 101 -9.42 -3.89 18.09
N ALA A 102 -8.37 -3.52 17.38
CA ALA A 102 -7.44 -4.43 16.72
C ALA A 102 -6.00 -4.11 17.13
N THR A 103 -5.10 -5.09 16.97
CA THR A 103 -3.69 -4.93 17.31
C THR A 103 -3.04 -3.76 16.56
N GLY A 104 -3.32 -3.58 15.26
CA GLY A 104 -2.80 -2.45 14.49
C GLY A 104 -3.22 -1.09 15.07
N GLN A 105 -4.46 -0.96 15.51
CA GLN A 105 -4.99 0.25 16.13
C GLN A 105 -4.33 0.54 17.48
N ILE A 106 -4.10 -0.49 18.30
CA ILE A 106 -3.37 -0.34 19.57
C ILE A 106 -1.94 0.12 19.31
N ASN A 107 -1.28 -0.40 18.27
CA ASN A 107 0.06 0.05 17.88
C ASN A 107 0.06 1.52 17.46
N ILE A 108 -0.92 1.97 16.67
CA ILE A 108 -1.08 3.38 16.30
C ILE A 108 -1.24 4.24 17.57
N LEU A 109 -2.09 3.84 18.52
CA LEU A 109 -2.29 4.56 19.77
C LEU A 109 -1.01 4.66 20.60
N GLY A 110 -0.27 3.55 20.74
CA GLY A 110 1.02 3.54 21.42
C GLY A 110 2.03 4.49 20.76
N LEU A 111 1.96 4.66 19.44
CA LEU A 111 2.86 5.57 18.71
C LEU A 111 2.48 7.05 18.85
N ILE A 112 1.18 7.36 18.89
CA ILE A 112 0.70 8.74 19.01
C ILE A 112 0.92 9.26 20.43
N PHE A 113 0.58 8.44 21.43
CA PHE A 113 0.56 8.88 22.82
C PHE A 113 1.81 8.46 23.60
N GLY A 114 2.55 7.43 23.16
CA GLY A 114 3.68 6.88 23.90
C GLY A 114 3.28 6.54 25.34
N ASP A 115 4.12 6.97 26.29
CA ASP A 115 3.90 6.76 27.72
C ASP A 115 2.75 7.59 28.32
N LYS A 116 2.13 8.49 27.54
CA LYS A 116 0.97 9.29 28.01
C LYS A 116 -0.28 8.43 28.20
N LEU A 117 -0.37 7.26 27.56
CA LEU A 117 -1.42 6.28 27.87
C LEU A 117 -0.98 5.41 29.04
N SER A 118 -1.79 5.39 30.09
CA SER A 118 -1.51 4.53 31.25
C SER A 118 -1.39 3.05 30.83
N LYS A 119 -0.44 2.32 31.43
CA LYS A 119 -0.29 0.87 31.20
C LYS A 119 -1.59 0.11 31.48
N ASN A 120 -2.34 0.53 32.51
CA ASN A 120 -3.64 -0.05 32.85
C ASN A 120 -4.68 0.14 31.74
N PHE A 121 -4.75 1.33 31.14
CA PHE A 121 -5.62 1.57 29.98
C PHE A 121 -5.28 0.64 28.81
N LEU A 122 -4.01 0.53 28.45
CA LEU A 122 -3.59 -0.33 27.34
C LEU A 122 -3.86 -1.82 27.61
N LEU A 123 -3.71 -2.27 28.86
CA LEU A 123 -4.04 -3.63 29.27
C LEU A 123 -5.54 -3.92 29.14
N GLU A 124 -6.39 -3.02 29.63
CA GLU A 124 -7.85 -3.15 29.49
C GLU A 124 -8.28 -3.09 28.03
N LEU A 125 -7.71 -2.17 27.25
CA LEU A 125 -8.00 -2.05 25.81
C LEU A 125 -7.64 -3.35 25.05
N LYS A 126 -6.50 -3.98 25.39
CA LYS A 126 -6.08 -5.25 24.79
C LYS A 126 -7.06 -6.41 25.04
N ARG A 127 -7.84 -6.38 26.14
CA ARG A 127 -8.88 -7.40 26.40
C ARG A 127 -10.04 -7.35 25.40
N PHE A 128 -10.22 -6.20 24.74
CA PHE A 128 -11.25 -6.00 23.73
C PHE A 128 -10.75 -6.25 22.30
N ILE A 129 -9.55 -6.81 22.10
CA ILE A 129 -9.07 -7.15 20.75
C ILE A 129 -10.08 -8.08 20.04
N GLY A 130 -10.52 -7.67 18.85
CA GLY A 130 -11.52 -8.36 18.04
C GLY A 130 -12.97 -8.04 18.41
N VAL A 131 -13.22 -7.26 19.47
CA VAL A 131 -14.57 -6.89 19.90
C VAL A 131 -15.04 -5.65 19.14
N GLU A 132 -16.16 -5.79 18.44
CA GLU A 132 -16.85 -4.68 17.79
C GLU A 132 -17.70 -3.91 18.81
N MET A 133 -17.69 -2.57 18.71
CA MET A 133 -18.39 -1.65 19.61
C MET A 133 -19.10 -0.55 18.84
N THR A 134 -20.25 -0.12 19.35
CA THR A 134 -20.88 1.15 18.97
C THR A 134 -20.08 2.31 19.54
N LYS A 135 -20.26 3.50 18.99
CA LYS A 135 -19.62 4.71 19.53
C LYS A 135 -19.94 4.94 21.01
N LEU A 136 -21.17 4.67 21.43
CA LEU A 136 -21.60 4.82 22.82
C LEU A 136 -20.89 3.82 23.75
N GLU A 137 -20.84 2.54 23.38
CA GLU A 137 -20.14 1.50 24.15
C GLU A 137 -18.65 1.86 24.33
N LEU A 138 -17.99 2.30 23.25
CA LEU A 138 -16.59 2.70 23.32
C LEU A 138 -16.40 3.97 24.16
N MET A 139 -17.24 4.99 24.02
CA MET A 139 -17.16 6.19 24.86
C MET A 139 -17.37 5.88 26.34
N ASN A 140 -18.31 4.99 26.67
CA ASN A 140 -18.54 4.54 28.03
C ASN A 140 -17.32 3.78 28.59
N PHE A 141 -16.59 3.02 27.77
CA PHE A 141 -15.31 2.43 28.14
C PHE A 141 -14.24 3.52 28.38
N LEU A 142 -14.08 4.47 27.46
CA LEU A 142 -13.06 5.53 27.56
C LEU A 142 -13.27 6.45 28.77
N ASN A 143 -14.53 6.71 29.14
CA ASN A 143 -14.87 7.55 30.29
C ASN A 143 -14.49 6.95 31.64
N ARG A 144 -14.16 5.65 31.71
CA ARG A 144 -13.63 5.00 32.93
C ARG A 144 -12.18 5.40 33.22
N PHE A 145 -11.50 6.01 32.24
CA PHE A 145 -10.11 6.42 32.34
C PHE A 145 -10.01 7.94 32.33
N LYS A 146 -9.00 8.48 33.04
CA LYS A 146 -8.68 9.93 33.07
C LYS A 146 -8.02 10.39 31.76
N LEU A 147 -8.69 10.20 30.63
CA LEU A 147 -8.24 10.63 29.30
C LEU A 147 -8.74 12.06 29.00
N SER A 148 -7.92 12.87 28.35
CA SER A 148 -8.35 14.16 27.81
C SER A 148 -9.36 13.97 26.67
N ASP A 149 -10.20 14.97 26.42
CA ASP A 149 -11.18 14.90 25.32
C ASP A 149 -10.50 14.73 23.96
N TYR A 150 -9.35 15.38 23.75
CA TYR A 150 -8.51 15.16 22.58
C TYR A 150 -8.13 13.67 22.43
N ALA A 151 -7.64 13.04 23.50
CA ALA A 151 -7.26 11.63 23.46
C ALA A 151 -8.46 10.73 23.13
N LYS A 152 -9.64 11.00 23.71
CA LYS A 152 -10.87 10.26 23.42
C LYS A 152 -11.27 10.38 21.94
N GLN A 153 -11.23 11.58 21.36
CA GLN A 153 -11.56 11.80 19.94
C GLN A 153 -10.59 11.06 19.00
N VAL A 154 -9.30 11.08 19.31
CA VAL A 154 -8.29 10.35 18.54
C VAL A 154 -8.51 8.84 18.64
N ILE A 155 -8.80 8.31 19.84
CA ILE A 155 -9.11 6.88 20.03
C ILE A 155 -10.38 6.47 19.27
N LEU A 156 -11.43 7.29 19.32
CA LEU A 156 -12.64 7.07 18.51
C LEU A 156 -12.31 6.97 17.02
N ARG A 157 -11.51 7.89 16.49
CA ARG A 157 -11.12 7.87 15.07
C ARG A 157 -10.32 6.63 14.71
N ILE A 158 -9.31 6.29 15.50
CA ILE A 158 -8.42 5.15 15.22
C ILE A 158 -9.16 3.81 15.35
N SER A 159 -10.12 3.73 16.27
CA SER A 159 -10.92 2.52 16.47
C SER A 159 -12.01 2.30 15.43
N GLU A 160 -12.23 3.22 14.48
CA GLU A 160 -13.18 2.97 13.38
C GLU A 160 -12.90 1.62 12.70
N ASN A 161 -13.95 0.87 12.35
CA ASN A 161 -13.86 -0.47 11.77
C ASN A 161 -13.42 -0.42 10.29
N ARG A 162 -12.17 -0.01 10.07
CA ARG A 162 -11.53 0.17 8.76
C ARG A 162 -10.38 -0.81 8.59
N GLY A 163 -10.31 -1.46 7.42
CA GLY A 163 -9.26 -2.44 7.11
C GLY A 163 -7.85 -1.91 7.34
N PHE A 164 -7.55 -0.74 6.77
CA PHE A 164 -6.23 -0.11 6.84
C PHE A 164 -5.79 0.29 8.26
N LEU A 165 -6.71 0.52 9.19
CA LEU A 165 -6.38 0.81 10.60
C LEU A 165 -6.10 -0.47 11.40
N ARG A 166 -6.88 -1.53 11.13
CA ARG A 166 -6.75 -2.82 11.83
C ARG A 166 -5.46 -3.55 11.48
N GLU A 167 -5.06 -3.44 10.21
CA GLU A 167 -3.89 -4.10 9.60
C GLU A 167 -2.68 -3.16 9.52
N PHE A 168 -2.75 -1.99 10.16
CA PHE A 168 -1.64 -1.05 10.13
C PHE A 168 -0.45 -1.60 10.93
N HIS A 169 0.62 -1.94 10.22
CA HIS A 169 1.86 -2.47 10.82
C HIS A 169 3.06 -1.55 10.63
N GLY A 170 2.94 -0.39 9.95
CA GLY A 170 4.11 0.38 9.52
C GLY A 170 3.96 1.90 9.52
N PHE A 171 4.53 2.57 10.54
CA PHE A 171 4.90 3.99 10.46
C PHE A 171 6.15 4.23 9.59
N GLY A 172 6.90 3.18 9.25
CA GLY A 172 8.18 3.26 8.52
C GLY A 172 8.07 3.81 7.11
N LEU A 173 6.86 4.03 6.58
CA LEU A 173 6.65 4.70 5.30
C LEU A 173 6.77 6.23 5.39
N TYR A 174 6.50 6.82 6.56
CA TYR A 174 6.41 8.28 6.75
C TYR A 174 7.54 8.84 7.62
N LYS A 175 8.08 8.02 8.51
CA LYS A 175 9.24 8.38 9.34
C LYS A 175 10.51 7.91 8.68
N LYS A 176 11.55 8.74 8.74
CA LYS A 176 12.91 8.31 8.43
C LYS A 176 13.26 7.10 9.32
N PRO A 177 13.62 5.94 8.76
CA PRO A 177 14.05 4.80 9.55
C PRO A 177 15.19 5.23 10.47
N ASN A 178 15.06 4.94 11.76
CA ASN A 178 16.15 5.12 12.70
C ASN A 178 17.05 3.89 12.63
N TYR A 179 17.99 3.90 11.69
CA TYR A 179 19.10 2.95 11.65
C TYR A 179 20.12 3.28 12.72
N ALA A 180 19.67 3.30 13.98
CA ALA A 180 20.57 3.42 15.12
C ALA A 180 21.69 2.38 14.99
N ASN A 181 22.85 2.64 15.61
CA ASN A 181 23.98 1.69 15.67
C ASN A 181 23.67 0.42 16.48
N THR A 182 22.40 0.06 16.60
CA THR A 182 21.91 -1.21 17.15
C THR A 182 21.93 -2.27 16.06
N ARG A 183 22.01 -3.54 16.47
CA ARG A 183 21.92 -4.69 15.56
C ARG A 183 20.62 -4.66 14.72
N SER A 184 19.49 -4.36 15.35
CA SER A 184 18.19 -4.27 14.68
C SER A 184 18.14 -3.18 13.61
N GLY A 185 18.76 -2.02 13.86
CA GLY A 185 18.85 -0.93 12.89
C GLY A 185 19.69 -1.31 11.67
N LYS A 186 20.80 -2.03 11.87
CA LYS A 186 21.63 -2.54 10.77
C LYS A 186 20.88 -3.56 9.91
N GLU A 187 20.20 -4.52 10.53
CA GLU A 187 19.39 -5.53 9.82
C GLU A 187 18.26 -4.89 9.00
N GLU A 188 17.62 -3.83 9.50
CA GLU A 188 16.57 -3.12 8.76
C GLU A 188 17.13 -2.35 7.56
N LYS A 189 18.31 -1.75 7.71
CA LYS A 189 19.03 -1.07 6.62
C LYS A 189 19.41 -2.05 5.51
N GLU A 190 19.92 -3.23 5.87
CA GLU A 190 20.26 -4.29 4.92
C GLU A 190 19.03 -4.78 4.16
N LYS A 191 17.89 -4.95 4.85
CA LYS A 191 16.61 -5.29 4.22
C LYS A 191 16.14 -4.20 3.25
N GLU A 192 16.21 -2.92 3.62
CA GLU A 192 15.87 -1.82 2.70
C GLU A 192 16.78 -1.85 1.46
N PHE A 193 18.09 -1.98 1.65
CA PHE A 193 19.05 -2.05 0.55
C PHE A 193 18.76 -3.20 -0.41
N PHE A 194 18.55 -4.41 0.13
CA PHE A 194 18.20 -5.59 -0.67
C PHE A 194 16.92 -5.38 -1.49
N ARG A 195 15.87 -4.82 -0.88
CA ARG A 195 14.59 -4.56 -1.56
C ARG A 195 14.75 -3.57 -2.72
N TRP A 196 15.55 -2.52 -2.54
CA TRP A 196 15.86 -1.58 -3.62
C TRP A 196 16.73 -2.20 -4.72
N ALA A 197 17.72 -3.01 -4.36
CA ALA A 197 18.54 -3.72 -5.34
C ALA A 197 17.67 -4.65 -6.21
N LEU A 198 16.75 -5.37 -5.59
CA LEU A 198 15.79 -6.24 -6.26
C LEU A 198 14.83 -5.46 -7.16
N TYR A 199 14.23 -4.37 -6.65
CA TYR A 199 13.39 -3.48 -7.45
C TYR A 199 14.14 -2.94 -8.67
N SER A 200 15.39 -2.50 -8.49
CA SER A 200 16.27 -2.02 -9.56
C SER A 200 16.48 -3.10 -10.63
N LYS A 201 16.78 -4.34 -10.24
CA LYS A 201 16.95 -5.46 -11.17
C LYS A 201 15.65 -5.81 -11.92
N ILE A 202 14.50 -5.79 -11.24
CA ILE A 202 13.19 -5.97 -11.88
C ILE A 202 12.93 -4.88 -12.92
N MET A 203 13.15 -3.62 -12.57
CA MET A 203 12.93 -2.50 -13.48
C MET A 203 13.90 -2.50 -14.68
N LYS A 204 15.16 -2.89 -14.47
CA LYS A 204 16.13 -3.10 -15.57
C LYS A 204 15.68 -4.22 -16.51
N LYS A 205 15.14 -5.32 -15.97
CA LYS A 205 14.58 -6.40 -16.80
C LYS A 205 13.36 -5.93 -17.60
N MET A 206 12.44 -5.20 -16.98
CA MET A 206 11.31 -4.57 -17.69
C MET A 206 11.80 -3.64 -18.80
N LYS A 207 12.81 -2.80 -18.53
CA LYS A 207 13.39 -1.87 -19.50
C LYS A 207 13.97 -2.60 -20.72
N SER A 208 14.74 -3.67 -20.49
CA SER A 208 15.27 -4.49 -21.58
C SER A 208 14.15 -5.12 -22.42
N LEU A 209 13.09 -5.63 -21.77
CA LEU A 209 11.93 -6.18 -22.49
C LEU A 209 11.22 -5.13 -23.37
N THR A 210 11.01 -3.92 -22.86
CA THR A 210 10.35 -2.86 -23.64
C THR A 210 11.27 -2.34 -24.74
N GLU A 211 12.57 -2.20 -24.50
CA GLU A 211 13.57 -1.79 -25.51
C GLU A 211 13.64 -2.75 -26.70
N ASN A 212 13.64 -4.06 -26.44
CA ASN A 212 13.61 -5.08 -27.50
C ASN A 212 12.37 -4.95 -28.40
N ASN A 213 11.29 -4.36 -27.88
CA ASN A 213 10.05 -4.10 -28.62
C ASN A 213 9.94 -2.65 -29.11
N LYS A 214 10.97 -1.82 -28.91
CA LYS A 214 10.98 -0.38 -29.21
C LYS A 214 9.88 0.42 -28.49
N ILE A 215 9.50 -0.05 -27.30
CA ILE A 215 8.46 0.56 -26.46
C ILE A 215 9.14 1.36 -25.34
N PRO A 216 8.80 2.64 -25.15
CA PRO A 216 9.21 3.42 -24.00
C PRO A 216 8.66 2.86 -22.68
N LEU A 217 9.47 2.93 -21.63
CA LEU A 217 9.07 2.62 -20.26
C LEU A 217 9.06 3.91 -19.44
N ALA A 218 7.99 4.12 -18.67
CA ALA A 218 7.86 5.21 -17.73
C ALA A 218 7.50 4.72 -16.32
N ILE A 219 7.92 5.47 -15.31
CA ILE A 219 7.54 5.26 -13.91
C ILE A 219 6.77 6.48 -13.43
N THR A 220 5.64 6.25 -12.76
CA THR A 220 4.98 7.24 -11.91
C THR A 220 4.95 6.72 -10.48
N SER A 221 4.57 7.55 -9.50
CA SER A 221 4.49 7.15 -8.11
C SER A 221 3.15 7.52 -7.49
N ASP A 222 2.82 6.85 -6.40
CA ASP A 222 1.68 7.19 -5.53
C ASP A 222 2.11 8.05 -4.32
N TYR A 223 3.26 8.72 -4.39
CA TYR A 223 3.82 9.54 -3.30
C TYR A 223 3.52 11.03 -3.51
N GLY A 224 2.23 11.38 -3.55
CA GLY A 224 1.77 12.77 -3.65
C GLY A 224 1.50 13.42 -2.28
N PRO A 225 1.43 14.77 -2.22
CA PRO A 225 1.19 15.48 -0.97
C PRO A 225 -0.20 15.16 -0.37
N LYS A 226 -1.24 14.89 -1.19
CA LYS A 226 -2.58 14.56 -0.65
C LYS A 226 -2.63 13.18 0.00
N ARG A 227 -1.74 12.27 -0.37
CA ARG A 227 -1.54 11.03 0.39
C ARG A 227 -0.97 11.28 1.77
N TYR A 228 -0.02 12.21 1.91
CA TYR A 228 0.54 12.57 3.22
C TYR A 228 -0.50 13.30 4.08
N ASP A 229 -1.27 14.21 3.49
CA ASP A 229 -2.40 14.89 4.16
C ASP A 229 -3.41 13.85 4.69
N TRP A 230 -3.76 12.86 3.87
CA TRP A 230 -4.64 11.75 4.26
C TRP A 230 -4.05 10.92 5.41
N ALA A 231 -2.76 10.58 5.35
CA ALA A 231 -2.09 9.84 6.40
C ALA A 231 -2.07 10.63 7.73
N THR A 232 -1.88 11.94 7.65
CA THR A 232 -1.90 12.84 8.82
C THR A 232 -3.31 12.92 9.42
N TYR A 233 -4.36 13.01 8.59
CA TYR A 233 -5.75 13.00 9.05
C TYR A 233 -6.10 11.74 9.87
N TRP A 234 -5.57 10.59 9.45
CA TRP A 234 -5.73 9.30 10.14
C TRP A 234 -4.70 9.03 11.24
N HIS A 235 -3.87 10.01 11.59
CA HIS A 235 -2.79 9.89 12.57
C HIS A 235 -1.78 8.77 12.27
N LEU A 236 -1.61 8.42 10.98
CA LEU A 236 -0.59 7.50 10.47
C LEU A 236 0.74 8.22 10.17
N ALA A 237 0.71 9.54 10.11
CA ALA A 237 1.86 10.43 10.05
C ALA A 237 1.72 11.53 11.13
N SER A 238 2.82 12.11 11.60
CA SER A 238 2.75 13.11 12.68
C SER A 238 2.33 14.50 12.21
N GLY A 239 2.35 14.76 10.90
CA GLY A 239 2.12 16.08 10.33
C GLY A 239 3.31 17.02 10.40
N LYS A 240 4.48 16.57 10.88
CA LYS A 240 5.72 17.36 10.85
C LYS A 240 6.19 17.57 9.42
N GLU A 241 6.67 18.77 9.10
CA GLU A 241 7.15 19.09 7.74
C GLU A 241 8.34 18.20 7.35
N SER A 242 9.25 17.91 8.28
CA SER A 242 10.39 17.02 8.01
C SER A 242 9.99 15.57 7.67
N GLU A 243 8.86 15.08 8.19
CA GLU A 243 8.30 13.78 7.80
C GLU A 243 7.65 13.83 6.42
N LYS A 244 6.98 14.95 6.10
CA LYS A 244 6.41 15.20 4.77
C LYS A 244 7.50 15.26 3.71
N ASP A 245 8.58 16.00 3.97
CA ASP A 245 9.74 16.07 3.09
C ASP A 245 10.37 14.70 2.87
N TYR A 246 10.53 13.92 3.95
CA TYR A 246 11.06 12.56 3.84
C TYR A 246 10.15 11.65 3.00
N PHE A 247 8.84 11.73 3.22
CA PHE A 247 7.86 10.97 2.44
C PHE A 247 7.92 11.33 0.94
N LEU A 248 7.97 12.62 0.61
CA LEU A 248 8.01 13.10 -0.76
C LEU A 248 9.36 12.85 -1.46
N LYS A 249 10.47 12.74 -0.72
CA LYS A 249 11.80 12.35 -1.24
C LYS A 249 11.83 11.00 -1.95
N MET A 250 10.80 10.17 -1.78
CA MET A 250 10.63 8.98 -2.62
C MET A 250 10.60 9.34 -4.12
N ASN A 251 9.96 10.45 -4.48
CA ASN A 251 9.90 10.91 -5.86
C ASN A 251 11.28 11.30 -6.39
N ASP A 252 12.11 11.94 -5.55
CA ASP A 252 13.48 12.29 -5.93
C ASP A 252 14.33 11.05 -6.17
N LYS A 253 14.20 10.04 -5.29
CA LYS A 253 14.88 8.73 -5.47
C LYS A 253 14.46 8.05 -6.77
N LEU A 254 13.16 8.00 -7.04
CA LEU A 254 12.63 7.39 -8.27
C LEU A 254 13.05 8.18 -9.52
N LYS A 255 13.06 9.51 -9.45
CA LYS A 255 13.53 10.37 -10.54
C LYS A 255 15.02 10.15 -10.83
N ALA A 256 15.85 10.10 -9.81
CA ALA A 256 17.28 9.79 -9.95
C ALA A 256 17.50 8.40 -10.56
N PHE A 257 16.78 7.39 -10.05
CA PHE A 257 16.79 6.04 -10.60
C PHE A 257 16.36 6.01 -12.07
N SER A 258 15.29 6.73 -12.42
CA SER A 258 14.79 6.86 -13.79
C SER A 258 15.84 7.45 -14.73
N ILE A 259 16.53 8.53 -14.32
CA ILE A 259 17.61 9.16 -15.09
C ILE A 259 18.76 8.18 -15.32
N GLU A 260 19.27 7.55 -14.25
CA GLU A 260 20.38 6.59 -14.31
C GLU A 260 20.08 5.43 -15.28
N ASN A 261 18.82 4.99 -15.34
CA ASN A 261 18.40 3.83 -16.11
C ASN A 261 17.72 4.18 -17.44
N LYS A 262 17.73 5.46 -17.84
CA LYS A 262 17.05 5.95 -19.07
C LYS A 262 15.58 5.52 -19.17
N ILE A 263 14.89 5.53 -18.03
CA ILE A 263 13.46 5.28 -17.90
C ILE A 263 12.77 6.64 -17.72
N LEU A 264 11.65 6.86 -18.40
CA LEU A 264 10.92 8.12 -18.26
C LEU A 264 10.32 8.23 -16.84
N PHE A 265 10.21 9.45 -16.32
CA PHE A 265 9.61 9.71 -15.02
C PHE A 265 8.42 10.67 -15.14
N ILE A 266 7.29 10.24 -14.62
CA ILE A 266 6.05 11.00 -14.57
C ILE A 266 5.86 11.45 -13.12
N ASN A 267 6.06 12.75 -12.88
CA ASN A 267 5.84 13.32 -11.55
C ASN A 267 4.42 12.98 -11.06
N PRO A 268 4.22 12.63 -9.79
CA PRO A 268 2.87 12.46 -9.25
C PRO A 268 2.11 13.80 -9.29
N PRO A 269 0.78 13.79 -9.50
CA PRO A 269 -0.01 15.02 -9.48
C PRO A 269 -0.03 15.62 -8.07
N ILE A 270 -0.05 16.95 -8.01
CA ILE A 270 -0.12 17.70 -6.73
C ILE A 270 -1.46 17.43 -6.01
N ASN A 271 -2.54 17.14 -6.74
CA ASN A 271 -3.88 16.98 -6.19
C ASN A 271 -4.40 15.52 -6.25
N ASP A 272 -3.59 14.56 -5.80
CA ASP A 272 -3.93 13.13 -5.75
C ASP A 272 -4.88 12.78 -4.59
N LEU A 273 -6.06 13.43 -4.56
CA LEU A 273 -7.02 13.33 -3.48
C LEU A 273 -7.39 11.89 -3.14
N ARG A 274 -7.43 11.60 -1.85
CA ARG A 274 -7.76 10.28 -1.32
C ARG A 274 -9.21 10.20 -0.89
N ALA A 275 -9.77 9.00 -0.99
CA ALA A 275 -11.04 8.72 -0.35
C ALA A 275 -10.88 8.89 1.17
N ARG A 276 -11.87 9.51 1.82
CA ARG A 276 -11.76 9.78 3.26
C ARG A 276 -11.42 8.52 4.06
N ASN A 277 -12.11 7.41 3.79
CA ASN A 277 -12.02 6.17 4.57
C ASN A 277 -11.23 5.07 3.85
N ASP A 278 -10.38 5.43 2.88
CA ASP A 278 -9.63 4.47 2.09
C ASP A 278 -8.32 5.12 1.59
N PRO A 279 -7.15 4.46 1.73
CA PRO A 279 -5.87 5.00 1.24
C PRO A 279 -5.79 5.19 -0.29
N HIS A 280 -6.75 4.66 -1.05
CA HIS A 280 -6.81 4.83 -2.50
C HIS A 280 -7.36 6.21 -2.91
N LEU A 281 -7.13 6.58 -4.17
CA LEU A 281 -7.63 7.81 -4.75
C LEU A 281 -9.17 7.84 -4.74
N ASN A 282 -9.75 9.02 -4.54
CA ASN A 282 -11.16 9.25 -4.87
C ASN A 282 -11.31 9.65 -6.35
N GLU A 283 -12.52 9.92 -6.78
CA GLU A 283 -12.81 10.39 -8.15
C GLU A 283 -11.92 11.58 -8.56
N GLY A 284 -11.86 12.64 -7.75
CA GLY A 284 -11.01 13.79 -8.01
C GLY A 284 -9.52 13.46 -8.10
N GLY A 285 -9.03 12.55 -7.26
CA GLY A 285 -7.65 12.06 -7.31
C GLY A 285 -7.36 11.23 -8.57
N HIS A 286 -8.32 10.41 -9.01
CA HIS A 286 -8.22 9.68 -10.27
C HIS A 286 -8.19 10.64 -11.47
N HIS A 287 -9.05 11.67 -11.49
CA HIS A 287 -9.01 12.71 -12.52
C HIS A 287 -7.67 13.45 -12.56
N ALA A 288 -7.15 13.88 -11.40
CA ALA A 288 -5.86 14.56 -11.33
C ALA A 288 -4.71 13.67 -11.85
N LYS A 289 -4.75 12.37 -11.56
CA LYS A 289 -3.78 11.41 -12.08
C LYS A 289 -3.90 11.20 -13.59
N ALA A 290 -5.12 11.06 -14.10
CA ALA A 290 -5.38 10.93 -15.53
C ALA A 290 -4.90 12.17 -16.30
N GLU A 291 -5.22 13.37 -15.81
CA GLU A 291 -4.77 14.63 -16.41
C GLU A 291 -3.25 14.74 -16.43
N ASN A 292 -2.60 14.41 -15.32
CA ASN A 292 -1.14 14.44 -15.24
C ASN A 292 -0.46 13.43 -16.19
N LEU A 293 -1.04 12.23 -16.34
CA LEU A 293 -0.60 11.27 -17.35
C LEU A 293 -0.82 11.81 -18.77
N TYR A 294 -1.97 12.39 -19.04
CA TYR A 294 -2.30 12.99 -20.34
C TYR A 294 -1.32 14.11 -20.71
N GLN A 295 -1.04 15.05 -19.81
CA GLN A 295 -0.08 16.13 -20.03
C GLN A 295 1.33 15.58 -20.29
N PHE A 296 1.77 14.60 -19.51
CA PHE A 296 3.05 13.93 -19.75
C PHE A 296 3.11 13.31 -21.15
N LEU A 297 2.06 12.62 -21.55
CA LEU A 297 1.97 11.97 -22.85
C LEU A 297 2.00 12.99 -24.00
N MET A 298 1.24 14.07 -23.89
CA MET A 298 1.21 15.14 -24.90
C MET A 298 2.59 15.81 -25.07
N LEU A 299 3.29 16.05 -23.97
CA LEU A 299 4.62 16.68 -23.99
C LEU A 299 5.71 15.78 -24.59
N ASN A 300 5.62 14.46 -24.39
CA ASN A 300 6.70 13.52 -24.75
C ASN A 300 6.46 12.75 -26.05
N PHE A 301 5.20 12.63 -26.50
CA PHE A 301 4.84 11.75 -27.62
C PHE A 301 4.01 12.42 -28.73
N ASN A 302 3.80 13.74 -28.64
CA ASN A 302 3.26 14.66 -29.65
C ASN A 302 2.47 14.02 -30.83
N ARG A 303 1.13 13.95 -30.67
CA ARG A 303 0.06 13.55 -31.63
C ARG A 303 -0.05 12.04 -32.00
N GLN A 304 -1.27 11.53 -31.77
CA GLN A 304 -1.83 10.18 -32.04
C GLN A 304 -1.61 9.10 -30.97
N ILE A 305 -2.03 9.38 -29.75
CA ILE A 305 -2.43 8.29 -28.84
C ILE A 305 -3.86 7.93 -29.21
N SER A 306 -4.04 6.89 -30.04
CA SER A 306 -5.37 6.30 -30.22
C SER A 306 -5.68 5.48 -28.96
N ILE A 307 -6.62 5.94 -28.14
CA ILE A 307 -7.19 5.11 -27.08
C ILE A 307 -8.02 4.04 -27.80
N ARG A 308 -7.54 2.79 -27.81
CA ARG A 308 -8.33 1.64 -28.28
C ARG A 308 -9.03 0.95 -27.14
#